data_AF-A9WLG0-F1
#
_entry.id   AF-A9WLG0-F1
#
_cell.length_a   1.000
_cell.length_b   1.000
_cell.length_c   1.000
_cell.angle_alpha   90.00
_cell.angle_beta   90.00
_cell.angle_gamma   90.00
#
_symmetry.space_group_name_H-M   'P 1'
#
loop_
_entity.id
_entity.type
_entity.pdbx_description
1 polymer ?
#
loop_
_entity_poly.entity_id
_entity_poly.type
_entity_poly.pdbx_seq_one_letter_code
_entity_poly.pdbx_strand_id
1 'polypeptide(L)' 'MSLHRLTRVVMGVPNVVETAAYYEEFGLDPLGNNSFGTRDGGEQLKIVHAPTRRLVELGVGADNQDDVAKVTA' A
#
# COMPACT_ATOMS: atom_id res chain seq x y z
N MET A 1 -18.66 -3.08 10.73
CA MET A 1 -17.70 -2.17 11.40
C MET A 1 -17.22 -1.18 10.35
N SER A 2 -17.35 0.13 10.58
CA SER A 2 -17.32 1.12 9.49
C SER A 2 -16.02 1.15 8.66
N LEU A 3 -14.85 1.07 9.31
CA LEU A 3 -13.54 0.97 8.67
C LEU A 3 -12.78 -0.20 9.30
N HIS A 4 -12.35 -1.19 8.50
CA HIS A 4 -11.93 -2.47 9.08
C HIS A 4 -10.83 -3.23 8.33
N ARG A 5 -10.40 -2.78 7.15
CA ARG A 5 -9.40 -3.52 6.35
C ARG A 5 -8.28 -2.60 5.86
N LEU A 6 -7.04 -3.06 5.94
CA LEU A 6 -5.94 -2.47 5.19
C LEU A 6 -6.01 -2.94 3.73
N THR A 7 -6.28 -2.03 2.80
CA THR A 7 -6.37 -2.36 1.38
C THR A 7 -5.06 -2.11 0.66
N ARG A 8 -4.34 -1.05 1.01
CA ARG A 8 -3.08 -0.67 0.34
C ARG A 8 -2.21 0.22 1.23
N VAL A 9 -0.90 0.12 1.03
CA VAL A 9 0.09 1.04 1.60
C VAL A 9 0.97 1.58 0.48
N VAL A 10 1.12 2.90 0.40
CA VAL A 10 2.14 3.54 -0.44
C VAL A 10 3.25 4.06 0.45
N MET A 11 4.45 3.51 0.30
CA MET A 11 5.63 3.92 1.04
C MET A 11 6.54 4.78 0.17
N GLY A 12 6.83 5.98 0.66
CA GLY A 12 7.84 6.86 0.08
C GLY A 12 9.21 6.53 0.64
N VAL A 13 10.22 6.37 -0.23
CA VAL A 13 11.62 6.11 0.15
C VAL A 13 12.59 6.83 -0.82
N PRO A 14 13.82 7.17 -0.40
CA PRO A 14 14.80 7.77 -1.29
C PRO A 14 15.39 6.75 -2.29
N ASN A 15 15.53 5.49 -1.88
CA ASN A 15 16.20 4.41 -2.60
C ASN A 15 15.17 3.38 -3.10
N VAL A 16 14.40 3.77 -4.13
CA VAL A 16 13.25 2.98 -4.62
C VAL A 16 13.66 1.62 -5.17
N VAL A 17 14.75 1.56 -5.95
CA VAL A 17 15.18 0.33 -6.63
C VAL A 17 15.64 -0.71 -5.61
N GLU A 18 16.45 -0.29 -4.65
CA GLU A 18 16.96 -1.15 -3.58
C GLU A 18 15.83 -1.63 -2.68
N THR A 19 14.87 -0.75 -2.37
CA THR A 19 13.69 -1.12 -1.57
C THR A 19 12.78 -2.08 -2.32
N ALA A 20 12.59 -1.89 -3.62
CA ALA A 20 11.81 -2.81 -4.46
C ALA A 20 12.46 -4.20 -4.48
N ALA A 21 13.77 -4.28 -4.75
CA ALA A 21 14.51 -5.54 -4.75
C ALA A 21 14.43 -6.27 -3.40
N TYR A 22 14.49 -5.53 -2.28
CA TYR A 22 14.29 -6.10 -0.95
C TYR A 22 12.93 -6.78 -0.80
N TYR A 23 11.84 -6.18 -1.29
CA TYR A 23 10.50 -6.77 -1.16
C TYR A 23 10.28 -7.95 -2.11
N GLU A 24 10.94 -7.97 -3.26
CA GLU A 24 10.98 -9.16 -4.13
C GLU A 24 11.71 -10.32 -3.44
N GLU A 25 12.89 -10.05 -2.85
CA GLU A 25 13.65 -11.05 -2.09
C GLU A 25 12.91 -11.52 -0.83
N PHE A 26 12.17 -10.62 -0.17
CA PHE A 26 11.30 -10.93 0.95
C PHE A 26 10.17 -11.91 0.54
N GLY A 27 9.84 -11.99 -0.75
CA GLY A 27 8.85 -12.91 -1.30
C GLY A 27 7.47 -12.28 -1.50
N LEU A 28 7.38 -10.96 -1.68
CA LEU A 28 6.18 -10.35 -2.23
C LEU A 28 6.12 -10.55 -3.74
N ASP A 29 4.91 -10.72 -4.27
CA ASP A 29 4.71 -10.93 -5.70
C ASP A 29 4.89 -9.60 -6.46
N PRO A 30 5.88 -9.46 -7.35
CA PRO A 30 6.04 -8.24 -8.13
C PRO A 30 4.92 -8.09 -9.16
N LEU A 31 4.20 -6.96 -9.12
CA LEU A 31 3.11 -6.64 -10.05
C LEU A 31 3.51 -5.58 -11.09
N GLY A 32 4.76 -5.12 -11.05
CA GLY A 32 5.29 -4.04 -11.89
C GLY A 32 5.07 -2.66 -11.29
N ASN A 33 5.77 -1.65 -11.83
CA ASN A 33 5.70 -0.25 -11.37
C ASN A 33 5.90 -0.10 -9.85
N ASN A 34 6.84 -0.86 -9.28
CA ASN A 34 7.14 -0.93 -7.84
C ASN A 34 5.91 -1.25 -6.97
N SER A 35 4.96 -2.02 -7.52
CA SER A 35 3.78 -2.50 -6.81
C SER A 35 3.92 -3.98 -6.53
N PHE A 36 3.47 -4.40 -5.35
CA PHE A 36 3.70 -5.71 -4.78
C PHE A 36 2.43 -6.30 -4.21
N GLY A 37 2.23 -7.58 -4.49
CA GLY A 37 1.14 -8.38 -4.00
C GLY A 37 1.51 -9.21 -2.78
N THR A 38 0.52 -9.49 -1.94
CA THR A 38 0.59 -10.58 -0.95
C THR A 38 -0.30 -11.72 -1.40
N ARG A 39 0.02 -12.93 -0.92
CA ARG A 39 -0.68 -14.18 -1.28
C ARG A 39 -2.20 -14.07 -1.18
N ASP A 40 -2.70 -13.52 -0.07
CA ASP A 40 -4.13 -13.49 0.22
C ASP A 40 -4.75 -12.10 -0.04
N GLY A 41 -3.91 -11.07 -0.16
CA GLY A 41 -4.34 -9.68 -0.23
C GLY A 41 -4.36 -9.07 -1.63
N GLY A 42 -3.74 -9.71 -2.63
CA GLY A 42 -3.51 -9.10 -3.93
C GLY A 42 -2.54 -7.92 -3.82
N GLU A 43 -2.66 -6.89 -4.67
CA GLU A 43 -1.85 -5.66 -4.58
C GLU A 43 -2.04 -4.98 -3.22
N GLN A 44 -0.97 -4.86 -2.42
CA GLN A 44 -1.04 -4.25 -1.08
C GLN A 44 0.07 -3.24 -0.79
N LEU A 45 1.17 -3.24 -1.53
CA LEU A 45 2.29 -2.33 -1.30
C LEU A 45 2.71 -1.65 -2.60
N LYS A 46 2.95 -0.34 -2.54
CA LYS A 46 3.60 0.41 -3.62
C LYS A 46 4.75 1.24 -3.08
N ILE A 47 5.88 1.19 -3.75
CA ILE A 47 7.07 1.99 -3.42
C ILE A 47 7.17 3.17 -4.37
N VAL A 48 7.25 4.37 -3.82
CA VAL A 48 7.43 5.63 -4.57
C VAL A 48 8.62 6.41 -4.04
N HIS A 49 9.15 7.32 -4.86
CA HIS A 49 10.22 8.19 -4.40
C HIS A 49 9.70 9.22 -3.38
N ALA A 50 10.43 9.38 -2.28
CA ALA A 50 10.30 10.49 -1.33
C ALA A 50 11.67 10.81 -0.71
N PRO A 51 11.95 12.07 -0.32
CA PRO A 51 13.26 12.45 0.21
C PRO A 51 13.61 11.76 1.54
N THR A 52 12.60 11.26 2.27
CA THR A 52 12.75 10.48 3.50
C THR A 52 11.74 9.33 3.51
N ARG A 53 12.02 8.31 4.31
CA ARG A 53 11.08 7.20 4.50
C ARG A 53 9.80 7.71 5.18
N ARG A 54 8.65 7.55 4.52
CA ARG A 54 7.36 7.99 5.05
C ARG A 54 6.21 7.18 4.50
N LEU A 55 5.12 7.11 5.26
CA LEU A 55 3.82 6.72 4.73
C LEU A 55 3.31 7.85 3.82
N VAL A 56 3.02 7.51 2.56
CA VAL A 56 2.48 8.46 1.56
C VAL A 56 0.97 8.33 1.50
N GLU A 57 0.46 7.09 1.50
CA GLU A 57 -0.97 6.79 1.42
C GLU A 57 -1.28 5.52 2.21
N LEU A 58 -2.44 5.52 2.87
CA LEU A 58 -3.01 4.35 3.52
C LEU A 58 -4.44 4.15 2.99
N GLY A 59 -4.65 3.03 2.29
CA GLY A 59 -5.98 2.61 1.87
C GLY A 59 -6.67 1.83 2.98
N VAL A 60 -7.87 2.30 3.38
CA VAL A 60 -8.70 1.62 4.38
C VAL A 60 -10.03 1.23 3.76
N GLY A 61 -10.37 -0.06 3.88
CA GLY A 61 -11.63 -0.63 3.42
C GLY A 61 -12.76 -0.36 4.39
N ALA A 62 -13.91 0.01 3.84
CA ALA A 62 -15.17 0.19 4.53
C ALA A 62 -16.13 -0.97 4.27
N ASP A 63 -17.08 -1.18 5.18
CA ASP A 63 -18.12 -2.21 5.06
C ASP A 63 -19.17 -1.79 4.01
N ASN A 64 -19.59 -0.53 4.08
CA ASN A 64 -20.60 0.04 3.21
C ASN A 64 -20.11 1.33 2.55
N GLN A 65 -20.64 1.65 1.37
CA GLN A 65 -20.34 2.91 0.68
C GLN A 65 -20.68 4.13 1.56
N ASP A 66 -21.77 4.05 2.32
CA ASP A 66 -22.21 5.10 3.23
C ASP A 66 -21.21 5.38 4.35
N ASP A 67 -20.39 4.39 4.73
CA ASP A 67 -19.34 4.59 5.74
C ASP A 67 -18.19 5.45 5.22
N VAL A 68 -17.92 5.42 3.91
CA VAL A 68 -16.96 6.34 3.26
C VAL A 68 -17.50 7.77 3.26
N ALA A 69 -18.80 7.94 2.95
CA ALA A 69 -19.43 9.26 2.94
C ALA A 69 -19.41 9.95 4.32
N LYS A 70 -19.47 9.16 5.40
CA LYS A 70 -19.37 9.68 6.78
C LYS A 70 -17.98 10.22 7.14
N VAL A 71 -16.92 9.77 6.48
CA VAL A 71 -15.54 10.24 6.75
C VAL A 71 -15.27 11.61 6.11
N THR A 72 -16.02 11.97 5.07
CA THR A 72 -15.84 13.21 4.31
C THR A 72 -16.62 14.42 4.84
N ALA A 73 -17.49 14.23 5.83
CA ALA A 73 -18.31 15.27 6.46
C ALA A 73 -17.61 15.89 7.68
#